data_AF-A0AAD1XQZ8-F1
#
_entry.id   AF-A0AAD1XQZ8-F1
#
_cell.length_a   1.000
_cell.length_b   1.000
_cell.length_c   1.000
_cell.angle_alpha   90.00
_cell.angle_beta   90.00
_cell.angle_gamma   90.00
#
_symmetry.space_group_name_H-M   'P 1'
#
loop_
_entity.id
_entity.type
_entity.pdbx_description
1 polymer ?
#
loop_
_entity_poly.entity_id
_entity_poly.type
_entity_poly.pdbx_seq_one_letter_code
_entity_poly.pdbx_strand_id
1 'polypeptide(L)'
;MPRVVDTSYHEILSRPDYYDDAQKEEYLQKRIMDEILEDKTPPLPNREQELDYLKELEDEFRNDRWLNLRFRKLQAGPLRRPYKNAKELKKLQYLDYVTLFIAGSIMFLPLGIVVGRRMRYTQSGVPKVYFAKHLYRLPYNDPDGMAKNYFRLGLFATTSIAGLFLAGYFCPDHFKDEHFSRPDLKPSAPMVEDDEDTKRAKKQLFAHEYFVQDEEFNRRGFLYRIFRPNSADYNIRYEDRIKFDAPHNSYDPKTGGFPSAKNLHEHYW
;
A
#
# COMPACT_ATOMS: atom_id res chain seq x y z
N MET A 1 -42.41 17.94 -38.36
CA MET A 1 -42.63 17.75 -39.81
C MET A 1 -41.29 17.83 -40.51
N PRO A 2 -40.74 16.76 -41.12
CA PRO A 2 -39.64 16.96 -42.05
C PRO A 2 -40.23 17.30 -43.43
N ARG A 3 -39.85 18.45 -43.98
CA ARG A 3 -39.98 18.72 -45.42
C ARG A 3 -38.83 18.00 -46.10
N VAL A 4 -39.08 16.78 -46.58
CA VAL A 4 -38.19 16.17 -47.57
C VAL A 4 -38.48 16.90 -48.87
N VAL A 5 -37.63 17.86 -49.21
CA VAL A 5 -37.66 18.49 -50.53
C VAL A 5 -37.13 17.44 -51.49
N ASP A 6 -37.99 16.96 -52.38
CA ASP A 6 -37.63 15.96 -53.38
C ASP A 6 -36.74 16.62 -54.45
N THR A 7 -35.43 16.54 -54.25
CA THR A 7 -34.41 17.14 -55.14
C THR A 7 -34.12 16.28 -56.38
N SER A 8 -34.80 15.14 -56.52
CA SER A 8 -34.61 14.20 -57.63
C SER A 8 -34.82 14.84 -59.02
N TYR A 9 -35.65 15.88 -59.12
CA TYR A 9 -35.90 16.60 -60.37
C TYR A 9 -34.71 17.42 -60.89
N HIS A 10 -33.87 17.98 -60.00
CA HIS A 10 -32.67 18.72 -60.42
C HIS A 10 -31.57 17.79 -60.91
N GLU A 11 -31.51 16.56 -60.39
CA GLU A 11 -30.50 15.55 -60.74
C GLU A 11 -30.70 14.93 -62.14
N ILE A 12 -31.92 14.97 -62.68
CA ILE A 12 -32.23 14.43 -64.02
C ILE A 12 -31.88 15.45 -65.11
N LEU A 13 -32.09 16.74 -64.84
CA LEU A 13 -31.85 17.83 -65.81
C LEU A 13 -30.40 18.33 -65.84
N SER A 14 -29.60 18.05 -64.81
CA SER A 14 -28.20 18.46 -64.73
C SER A 14 -27.20 17.38 -65.18
N ARG A 15 -27.67 16.27 -65.78
CA ARG A 15 -26.77 15.21 -66.24
C ARG A 15 -25.95 15.76 -67.42
N PRO A 16 -24.61 15.78 -67.32
CA PRO A 16 -23.79 16.15 -68.47
C PRO A 16 -24.00 15.13 -69.59
N ASP A 17 -24.24 15.60 -70.80
CA ASP A 17 -24.19 14.74 -71.98
C ASP A 17 -22.71 14.43 -72.28
N TYR A 18 -22.31 13.17 -72.13
CA TYR A 18 -20.94 12.73 -72.43
C TYR A 18 -20.82 12.36 -73.91
N TYR A 19 -19.83 12.93 -74.57
CA TYR A 19 -19.54 12.61 -75.98
C TYR A 19 -18.57 11.43 -76.14
N ASP A 20 -17.83 11.07 -75.09
CA ASP A 20 -16.79 10.04 -75.11
C ASP A 20 -16.72 9.29 -73.76
N ASP A 21 -16.32 8.02 -73.78
CA ASP A 21 -16.33 7.15 -72.59
C ASP A 21 -15.32 7.65 -71.52
N ALA A 22 -14.21 8.25 -71.95
CA ALA A 22 -13.21 8.83 -71.05
C ALA A 22 -13.75 10.00 -70.21
N GLN A 23 -14.64 10.83 -70.78
CA GLN A 23 -15.25 11.96 -70.05
C GLN A 23 -16.23 11.48 -68.99
N LYS A 24 -16.92 10.37 -69.27
CA LYS A 24 -17.82 9.73 -68.33
C LYS A 24 -17.07 9.16 -67.12
N GLU A 25 -15.90 8.55 -67.35
CA GLU A 25 -15.04 8.07 -66.27
C GLU A 25 -14.50 9.20 -65.40
N GLU A 26 -14.04 10.29 -66.01
CA GLU A 26 -13.53 11.46 -65.26
C GLU A 26 -14.63 12.11 -64.41
N TYR A 27 -15.85 12.21 -64.94
CA TYR A 27 -16.99 12.71 -64.18
C TYR A 27 -17.36 11.79 -63.01
N LEU A 28 -17.38 10.47 -63.22
CA LEU A 28 -17.66 9.51 -62.15
C LEU A 28 -16.60 9.58 -61.05
N GLN A 29 -15.32 9.72 -61.41
CA GLN A 29 -14.24 9.93 -60.44
C GLN A 29 -14.42 11.22 -59.65
N LYS A 30 -14.75 12.34 -60.31
CA LYS A 30 -15.03 13.61 -59.62
C LYS A 30 -16.22 13.50 -58.67
N ARG A 31 -17.31 12.85 -59.10
CA ARG A 31 -18.48 12.62 -58.24
C ARG A 31 -18.16 11.75 -57.02
N ILE A 32 -17.37 10.69 -57.21
CA ILE A 32 -16.92 9.84 -56.09
C ILE A 32 -16.04 10.65 -55.13
N MET A 33 -15.16 11.50 -55.67
CA MET A 33 -14.33 12.38 -54.83
C MET A 33 -15.16 13.41 -54.07
N ASP A 34 -16.16 14.02 -54.72
CA ASP A 34 -17.08 14.96 -54.09
C ASP A 34 -17.94 14.27 -53.02
N GLU A 35 -18.42 13.04 -53.25
CA GLU A 35 -19.18 12.28 -52.24
C GLU A 35 -18.32 11.85 -51.04
N ILE A 36 -17.01 11.68 -51.25
CA ILE A 36 -16.03 11.45 -50.17
C ILE A 36 -15.71 12.75 -49.42
N LEU A 37 -15.76 13.91 -50.11
CA LEU A 37 -15.48 15.24 -49.56
C LEU A 37 -16.69 15.90 -48.90
N GLU A 38 -17.91 15.48 -49.23
CA GLU A 38 -19.10 15.87 -48.49
C GLU A 38 -18.99 15.33 -47.07
N ASP A 39 -18.76 16.24 -46.11
CA ASP A 39 -18.81 15.96 -44.67
C ASP A 39 -20.20 15.43 -44.31
N LYS A 40 -20.39 14.11 -44.45
CA LYS A 40 -21.58 13.43 -43.97
C LYS A 40 -21.66 13.73 -42.49
N THR A 41 -22.72 14.45 -42.08
CA THR A 41 -22.98 14.68 -40.66
C THR A 41 -22.95 13.32 -39.96
N PRO A 42 -22.16 13.16 -38.89
CA PRO A 42 -22.06 11.87 -38.24
C PRO A 42 -23.45 11.38 -37.87
N PRO A 43 -23.72 10.06 -37.99
CA PRO A 43 -25.01 9.51 -37.61
C PRO A 43 -25.30 9.87 -36.16
N LEU A 44 -26.57 10.15 -35.85
CA LEU A 44 -26.98 10.38 -34.48
C LEU A 44 -26.59 9.14 -33.64
N PRO A 45 -26.04 9.34 -32.43
CA PRO A 45 -25.59 8.23 -31.61
C PRO A 45 -26.75 7.31 -31.26
N ASN A 46 -26.49 6.01 -31.27
CA ASN A 46 -27.45 5.03 -30.79
C ASN A 46 -27.57 5.10 -29.26
N ARG A 47 -28.70 4.66 -28.71
CA ARG A 47 -28.94 4.63 -27.25
C ARG A 47 -27.83 3.93 -26.46
N GLU A 48 -27.23 2.88 -27.02
CA GLU A 48 -26.10 2.18 -26.40
C GLU A 48 -24.84 3.06 -26.34
N GLN A 49 -24.56 3.83 -27.40
CA GLN A 49 -23.45 4.77 -27.46
C GLN A 49 -23.67 5.95 -26.50
N GLU A 50 -24.91 6.41 -26.34
CA GLU A 50 -25.25 7.42 -25.33
C GLU A 50 -25.01 6.91 -23.91
N LEU A 51 -25.39 5.66 -23.61
CA LEU A 51 -25.16 5.06 -22.30
C LEU A 51 -23.67 4.86 -21.99
N ASP A 52 -22.89 4.45 -22.99
CA ASP A 52 -21.44 4.32 -22.83
C ASP A 52 -20.76 5.68 -22.67
N TYR A 53 -21.20 6.70 -23.42
CA TYR A 53 -20.76 8.08 -23.22
C TYR A 53 -21.10 8.62 -21.83
N LEU A 54 -22.30 8.31 -21.30
CA LEU A 54 -22.68 8.71 -19.95
C LEU A 54 -21.84 8.01 -18.86
N LYS A 55 -21.44 6.75 -19.06
CA LYS A 55 -20.50 6.08 -18.15
C LYS A 55 -19.10 6.68 -18.23
N GLU A 56 -18.64 6.98 -19.43
CA GLU A 56 -17.35 7.66 -19.64
C GLU A 56 -17.34 9.01 -18.92
N LEU A 57 -18.41 9.80 -19.06
CA LEU A 57 -18.59 11.05 -18.31
C LEU A 57 -18.65 10.82 -16.80
N GLU A 58 -19.35 9.79 -16.32
CA GLU A 58 -19.40 9.47 -14.88
C GLU A 58 -18.00 9.15 -14.34
N ASP A 59 -17.21 8.37 -15.08
CA ASP A 59 -15.83 8.04 -14.72
C ASP A 59 -14.92 9.27 -14.82
N GLU A 60 -15.09 10.12 -15.82
CA GLU A 60 -14.40 11.41 -15.90
C GLU A 60 -14.76 12.30 -14.73
N PHE A 61 -16.03 12.44 -14.34
CA PHE A 61 -16.45 13.22 -13.18
C PHE A 61 -15.93 12.66 -11.85
N ARG A 62 -15.86 11.32 -11.70
CA ARG A 62 -15.24 10.67 -10.54
C ARG A 62 -13.73 10.89 -10.49
N ASN A 63 -13.09 11.04 -11.65
CA ASN A 63 -11.65 11.27 -11.77
C ASN A 63 -11.27 12.76 -11.84
N ASP A 64 -12.24 13.64 -12.13
CA ASP A 64 -12.04 15.06 -12.27
C ASP A 64 -11.75 15.66 -10.89
N ARG A 65 -10.54 16.20 -10.81
CA ARG A 65 -9.96 16.74 -9.59
C ARG A 65 -10.56 18.09 -9.24
N TRP A 66 -11.16 18.79 -10.21
CA TRP A 66 -11.76 20.11 -10.02
C TRP A 66 -13.14 20.03 -9.39
N LEU A 67 -13.92 19.01 -9.74
CA LEU A 67 -15.29 18.82 -9.22
C LEU A 67 -15.32 18.04 -7.90
N ASN A 68 -14.43 17.07 -7.73
CA ASN A 68 -14.23 16.42 -6.44
C ASN A 68 -13.33 17.29 -5.54
N LEU A 69 -13.92 18.34 -4.98
CA LEU A 69 -13.33 19.25 -3.97
C LEU A 69 -12.98 18.52 -2.65
N ARG A 70 -12.15 17.48 -2.71
CA ARG A 70 -11.36 17.04 -1.55
C ARG A 70 -10.21 18.04 -1.40
N PHE A 71 -10.52 19.21 -0.84
CA PHE A 71 -9.61 20.35 -0.62
C PHE A 71 -8.22 19.95 -0.08
N ARG A 72 -8.13 18.86 0.69
CA ARG A 72 -6.87 18.33 1.24
C ARG A 72 -5.87 17.82 0.18
N LYS A 73 -6.30 17.62 -1.07
CA LYS A 73 -5.45 17.21 -2.22
C LYS A 73 -5.06 18.36 -3.16
N LEU A 74 -5.78 19.49 -3.12
CA LEU A 74 -5.55 20.64 -4.01
C LEU A 74 -4.83 21.80 -3.32
N GLN A 75 -4.70 21.77 -1.99
CA GLN A 75 -3.69 22.58 -1.33
C GLN A 75 -2.33 22.14 -1.86
N ALA A 76 -1.72 23.00 -2.67
CA ALA A 76 -0.35 22.90 -3.17
C ALA A 76 0.65 22.90 -2.00
N GLY A 77 0.69 21.80 -1.25
CA GLY A 77 1.89 21.38 -0.56
C GLY A 77 2.86 20.78 -1.58
N PRO A 78 4.18 20.90 -1.37
CA PRO A 78 5.20 20.43 -2.31
C PRO A 78 4.89 19.01 -2.76
N LEU A 79 4.71 18.84 -4.08
CA LEU A 79 4.62 17.57 -4.82
C LEU A 79 4.37 16.32 -3.95
N ARG A 80 3.21 16.22 -3.30
CA ARG A 80 2.91 15.01 -2.52
C ARG A 80 2.76 13.86 -3.49
N ARG A 81 3.51 12.77 -3.28
CA ARG A 81 3.37 11.54 -4.09
C ARG A 81 1.89 11.15 -4.11
N PRO A 82 1.26 11.03 -5.29
CA PRO A 82 -0.14 10.70 -5.35
C PRO A 82 -0.36 9.33 -4.69
N TYR A 83 -1.48 9.19 -3.98
CA TYR A 83 -1.76 8.00 -3.17
C TYR A 83 -1.69 6.68 -3.95
N LYS A 84 -2.01 6.70 -5.26
CA LYS A 84 -1.86 5.54 -6.15
C LYS A 84 -0.38 5.11 -6.24
N ASN A 85 0.53 6.03 -6.51
CA ASN A 85 1.98 5.77 -6.54
C ASN A 85 2.52 5.35 -5.16
N ALA A 86 2.00 5.91 -4.07
CA ALA A 86 2.41 5.50 -2.72
C ALA A 86 2.08 4.03 -2.42
N LYS A 87 0.93 3.54 -2.89
CA LYS A 87 0.58 2.11 -2.78
C LYS A 87 1.53 1.23 -3.58
N GLU A 88 1.88 1.65 -4.79
CA GLU A 88 2.83 0.92 -5.65
C GLU A 88 4.22 0.87 -5.03
N LEU A 89 4.71 1.98 -4.49
CA LEU A 89 5.98 2.04 -3.78
C LEU A 89 6.01 1.16 -2.53
N LYS A 90 4.91 1.11 -1.76
CA LYS A 90 4.78 0.17 -0.62
C LYS A 90 4.87 -1.28 -1.09
N LYS A 91 4.22 -1.60 -2.21
CA LYS A 91 4.29 -2.94 -2.81
C LYS A 91 5.71 -3.27 -3.25
N LEU A 92 6.39 -2.35 -3.94
CA LEU A 92 7.79 -2.53 -4.38
C LEU A 92 8.72 -2.73 -3.19
N GLN A 93 8.63 -1.88 -2.17
CA GLN A 93 9.43 -2.04 -0.94
C GLN A 93 9.16 -3.37 -0.24
N TYR A 94 7.89 -3.80 -0.19
CA TYR A 94 7.55 -5.10 0.37
C TYR A 94 8.13 -6.26 -0.45
N LEU A 95 8.08 -6.18 -1.79
CA LEU A 95 8.67 -7.19 -2.67
C LEU A 95 10.19 -7.26 -2.52
N ASP A 96 10.87 -6.12 -2.49
CA ASP A 96 12.33 -6.06 -2.29
C ASP A 96 12.71 -6.60 -0.91
N TYR A 97 11.96 -6.26 0.12
CA TYR A 97 12.17 -6.78 1.47
C TYR A 97 12.02 -8.31 1.53
N VAL A 98 10.96 -8.85 0.91
CA VAL A 98 10.72 -10.31 0.88
C VAL A 98 11.78 -11.04 0.06
N THR A 99 12.17 -10.50 -1.10
CA THR A 99 13.21 -11.11 -1.94
C THR A 99 14.56 -11.13 -1.22
N LEU A 100 14.96 -10.03 -0.57
CA LEU A 100 16.17 -9.97 0.26
C LEU A 100 16.08 -10.88 1.48
N PHE A 101 14.91 -11.00 2.12
CA PHE A 101 14.70 -11.93 3.23
C PHE A 101 14.92 -13.39 2.80
N ILE A 102 14.37 -13.79 1.65
CA ILE A 102 14.55 -15.14 1.10
C ILE A 102 16.01 -15.37 0.71
N ALA A 103 16.64 -14.40 0.02
CA ALA A 103 18.05 -14.48 -0.36
C ALA A 103 18.97 -14.63 0.86
N GLY A 104 18.73 -13.83 1.92
CA GLY A 104 19.47 -13.94 3.18
C GLY A 104 19.25 -15.27 3.89
N SER A 105 18.00 -15.76 3.92
CA SER A 105 17.69 -17.07 4.50
C SER A 105 18.43 -18.22 3.80
N ILE A 106 18.53 -18.17 2.47
CA ILE A 106 19.24 -19.17 1.65
C ILE A 106 20.76 -19.06 1.87
N MET A 107 21.32 -17.84 1.85
CA MET A 107 22.76 -17.63 2.06
C MET A 107 23.25 -18.13 3.42
N PHE A 108 22.42 -18.01 4.47
CA PHE A 108 22.76 -18.46 5.83
C PHE A 108 22.29 -19.88 6.17
N LEU A 109 21.75 -20.63 5.21
CA LEU A 109 21.38 -22.03 5.38
C LEU A 109 22.53 -22.92 5.91
N PRO A 110 23.78 -22.86 5.42
CA PRO A 110 24.87 -23.68 5.97
C PRO A 110 25.14 -23.39 7.45
N LEU A 111 25.10 -22.12 7.86
CA LEU A 111 25.23 -21.74 9.27
C LEU A 111 24.07 -22.30 10.10
N GLY A 112 22.84 -22.24 9.57
CA GLY A 112 21.67 -22.79 10.22
C GLY A 112 21.74 -24.31 10.40
N ILE A 113 22.35 -25.05 9.46
CA ILE A 113 22.61 -26.49 9.62
C ILE A 113 23.58 -26.72 10.79
N VAL A 114 24.65 -25.93 10.92
CA VAL A 114 25.64 -26.07 12.01
C VAL A 114 24.97 -25.79 13.37
N VAL A 115 24.19 -24.72 13.48
CA VAL A 115 23.47 -24.38 14.71
C VAL A 115 22.40 -25.43 15.03
N GLY A 116 21.61 -25.86 14.05
CA GLY A 116 20.62 -26.92 14.21
C GLY A 116 21.23 -28.22 14.73
N ARG A 117 22.40 -28.62 14.19
CA ARG A 117 23.15 -29.79 14.68
C ARG A 117 23.59 -29.62 16.13
N ARG A 118 24.03 -28.42 16.54
CA ARG A 118 24.38 -28.11 17.94
C ARG A 118 23.17 -28.08 18.88
N MET A 119 21.98 -27.72 18.39
CA MET A 119 20.76 -27.72 19.21
C MET A 119 20.18 -29.12 19.40
N ARG A 120 20.46 -30.05 18.49
CA ARG A 120 19.96 -31.43 18.53
C ARG A 120 20.48 -32.23 19.73
N TYR A 121 21.76 -32.07 20.06
CA TYR A 121 22.46 -32.90 21.05
C TYR A 121 23.04 -32.07 22.20
N THR A 122 23.18 -32.70 23.37
CA THR A 122 24.00 -32.19 24.47
C THR A 122 25.49 -32.32 24.12
N GLN A 123 26.37 -31.76 24.95
CA GLN A 123 27.82 -31.97 24.82
C GLN A 123 28.20 -33.46 24.90
N SER A 124 27.39 -34.29 25.57
CA SER A 124 27.56 -35.74 25.66
C SER A 124 27.03 -36.53 24.45
N GLY A 125 26.51 -35.87 23.41
CA GLY A 125 25.98 -36.53 22.20
C GLY A 125 24.59 -37.14 22.36
N VAL A 126 23.93 -36.95 23.51
CA VAL A 126 22.57 -37.43 23.79
C VAL A 126 21.54 -36.40 23.30
N PRO A 127 20.40 -36.80 22.73
CA PRO A 127 19.33 -35.87 22.38
C PRO A 127 18.93 -34.98 23.56
N LYS A 128 18.79 -33.66 23.32
CA LYS A 128 18.26 -32.74 24.34
C LYS A 128 16.78 -33.00 24.55
N VAL A 129 16.41 -33.45 25.75
CA VAL A 129 15.02 -33.60 26.21
C VAL A 129 14.88 -32.78 27.49
N TYR A 130 14.15 -31.66 27.43
CA TYR A 130 14.04 -30.74 28.57
C TYR A 130 13.05 -31.21 29.64
N PHE A 131 12.08 -32.04 29.27
CA PHE A 131 11.15 -32.63 30.23
C PHE A 131 11.70 -33.97 30.71
N ALA A 132 12.16 -33.99 31.96
CA ALA A 132 12.72 -35.16 32.58
C ALA A 132 11.66 -36.25 32.80
N LYS A 133 12.15 -37.48 32.64
CA LYS A 133 11.57 -38.81 32.94
C LYS A 133 10.85 -38.95 34.30
N HIS A 134 10.85 -37.92 35.14
CA HIS A 134 10.36 -37.93 36.53
C HIS A 134 8.93 -37.39 36.70
N LEU A 135 8.33 -36.81 35.67
CA LEU A 135 6.89 -36.58 35.65
C LEU A 135 6.19 -37.86 35.15
N TYR A 136 5.96 -38.79 36.07
CA TYR A 136 5.41 -40.15 35.87
C TYR A 136 4.06 -40.25 35.13
N ARG A 137 3.50 -39.15 34.61
CA ARG A 137 2.17 -39.11 33.98
C ARG A 137 2.12 -38.44 32.61
N LEU A 138 3.24 -37.94 32.08
CA LEU A 138 3.25 -37.40 30.72
C LEU A 138 3.57 -38.51 29.71
N PRO A 139 2.92 -38.51 28.53
CA PRO A 139 3.26 -39.47 27.47
C PRO A 139 4.75 -39.37 27.15
N TYR A 140 5.38 -40.54 26.95
CA TYR A 140 6.80 -40.63 26.64
C TYR A 140 7.09 -39.84 25.36
N ASN A 141 7.82 -38.74 25.48
CA ASN A 141 8.24 -37.97 24.31
C ASN A 141 9.36 -38.73 23.61
N ASP A 142 9.12 -39.14 22.36
CA ASP A 142 10.15 -39.78 21.56
C ASP A 142 11.38 -38.86 21.45
N PRO A 143 12.56 -39.28 21.95
CA PRO A 143 13.74 -38.42 21.99
C PRO A 143 14.20 -38.02 20.58
N ASP A 144 14.01 -38.90 19.60
CA ASP A 144 14.30 -38.60 18.19
C ASP A 144 13.34 -37.57 17.58
N GLY A 145 12.06 -37.59 17.98
CA GLY A 145 11.09 -36.59 17.58
C GLY A 145 11.49 -35.21 18.09
N MET A 146 11.84 -35.13 19.38
CA MET A 146 12.33 -33.89 20.00
C MET A 146 13.63 -33.40 19.36
N ALA A 147 14.59 -34.29 19.10
CA ALA A 147 15.85 -33.96 18.46
C ALA A 147 15.63 -33.32 17.07
N LYS A 148 14.73 -33.89 16.26
CA LYS A 148 14.36 -33.34 14.95
C LYS A 148 13.69 -31.97 15.07
N ASN A 149 12.81 -31.79 16.05
CA ASN A 149 12.14 -30.51 16.30
C ASN A 149 13.13 -29.42 16.70
N TYR A 150 14.10 -29.70 17.57
CA TYR A 150 15.15 -28.75 17.93
C TYR A 150 16.08 -28.40 16.77
N PHE A 151 16.42 -29.38 15.93
CA PHE A 151 17.17 -29.11 14.70
C PHE A 151 16.41 -28.14 13.78
N ARG A 152 15.11 -28.42 13.53
CA ARG A 152 14.25 -27.57 12.69
C ARG A 152 14.10 -26.18 13.28
N LEU A 153 13.89 -26.06 14.59
CA LEU A 153 13.78 -24.77 15.28
C LEU A 153 15.07 -23.95 15.15
N GLY A 154 16.22 -24.57 15.39
CA GLY A 154 17.52 -23.90 15.27
C GLY A 154 17.81 -23.45 13.84
N LEU A 155 17.57 -24.32 12.86
CA LEU A 155 17.70 -23.99 11.45
C LEU A 155 16.78 -22.84 11.06
N PHE A 156 15.49 -22.92 11.39
CA PHE A 156 14.50 -21.89 11.05
C PHE A 156 14.78 -20.56 11.74
N ALA A 157 15.13 -20.57 13.03
CA ALA A 157 15.42 -19.35 13.78
C ALA A 157 16.64 -18.62 13.20
N THR A 158 17.72 -19.35 12.92
CA THR A 158 18.95 -18.75 12.37
C THR A 158 18.76 -18.20 10.96
N THR A 159 18.12 -18.95 10.05
CA THR A 159 17.86 -18.46 8.70
C THR A 159 16.90 -17.28 8.71
N SER A 160 15.87 -17.30 9.57
CA SER A 160 14.91 -16.19 9.70
C SER A 160 15.57 -14.93 10.25
N ILE A 161 16.39 -15.03 11.31
CA ILE A 161 17.11 -13.88 11.87
C ILE A 161 18.07 -13.30 10.83
N ALA A 162 18.81 -14.14 10.11
CA ALA A 162 19.72 -13.69 9.07
C ALA A 162 18.99 -13.04 7.89
N GLY A 163 17.87 -13.62 7.46
CA GLY A 163 17.01 -13.05 6.43
C GLY A 163 16.47 -11.68 6.84
N LEU A 164 15.98 -11.53 8.07
CA LEU A 164 15.51 -10.25 8.60
C LEU A 164 16.63 -9.20 8.68
N PHE A 165 17.83 -9.62 9.11
CA PHE A 165 18.99 -8.73 9.17
C PHE A 165 19.39 -8.24 7.78
N LEU A 166 19.48 -9.14 6.80
CA LEU A 166 19.84 -8.77 5.43
C LEU A 166 18.78 -7.88 4.79
N ALA A 167 17.50 -8.24 4.93
CA ALA A 167 16.40 -7.42 4.42
C ALA A 167 16.37 -6.03 5.07
N GLY A 168 16.57 -5.93 6.39
CA GLY A 168 16.59 -4.65 7.10
C GLY A 168 17.76 -3.75 6.71
N TYR A 169 18.93 -4.32 6.40
CA TYR A 169 20.13 -3.54 6.09
C TYR A 169 20.23 -3.15 4.61
N PHE A 170 19.83 -4.04 3.69
CA PHE A 170 20.01 -3.85 2.25
C PHE A 170 18.75 -3.39 1.51
N CYS A 171 17.56 -3.44 2.13
CA CYS A 171 16.35 -2.99 1.43
C CYS A 171 16.45 -1.48 1.17
N PRO A 172 16.36 -1.04 -0.09
CA PRO A 172 16.32 0.38 -0.41
C PRO A 172 15.07 1.01 0.19
N ASP A 173 15.24 2.21 0.75
CA ASP A 173 14.11 2.98 1.27
C ASP A 173 13.47 3.79 0.13
N HIS A 174 12.53 3.17 -0.56
CA HIS A 174 11.78 3.80 -1.66
C HIS A 174 11.01 5.06 -1.22
N PHE A 175 10.84 5.30 0.08
CA PHE A 175 10.17 6.49 0.61
C PHE A 175 11.10 7.69 0.80
N LYS A 176 12.41 7.48 0.86
CA LYS A 176 13.42 8.56 0.98
C LYS A 176 13.86 9.08 -0.39
N ASP A 177 12.90 9.53 -1.21
CA ASP A 177 13.25 10.35 -2.37
C ASP A 177 13.52 11.79 -1.90
N GLU A 178 14.71 12.32 -2.12
CA GLU A 178 15.07 13.72 -1.78
C GLU A 178 14.13 14.76 -2.42
N HIS A 179 13.48 14.39 -3.53
CA HIS A 179 12.55 15.25 -4.24
C HIS A 179 11.13 15.27 -3.64
N PHE A 180 10.72 14.17 -2.99
CA PHE A 180 9.36 13.96 -2.50
C PHE A 180 9.23 13.89 -0.97
N SER A 181 10.36 13.77 -0.27
CA SER A 181 10.44 13.74 1.21
C SER A 181 10.76 15.10 1.83
N ARG A 182 10.77 16.18 1.04
CA ARG A 182 10.91 17.54 1.58
C ARG A 182 9.68 17.87 2.45
N PRO A 183 9.85 18.44 3.65
CA PRO A 183 8.72 18.89 4.45
C PRO A 183 7.96 19.95 3.69
N ASP A 184 6.72 20.15 4.12
CA ASP A 184 5.79 21.19 3.66
C ASP A 184 6.28 22.64 3.96
N LEU A 185 7.59 22.88 4.04
CA LEU A 185 8.14 24.21 3.87
C LEU A 185 7.87 24.60 2.42
N LYS A 186 7.00 25.61 2.24
CA LYS A 186 6.83 26.34 0.97
C LYS A 186 8.24 26.53 0.38
N PRO A 187 8.53 26.06 -0.86
CA PRO A 187 9.87 26.20 -1.40
C PRO A 187 10.24 27.68 -1.28
N SER A 188 11.38 27.97 -0.63
CA SER A 188 11.96 29.30 -0.72
C SER A 188 12.05 29.61 -2.21
N ALA A 189 11.69 30.85 -2.59
CA ALA A 189 11.68 31.24 -3.98
C ALA A 189 13.02 30.79 -4.62
N PRO A 190 13.01 30.07 -5.74
CA PRO A 190 14.16 29.30 -6.25
C PRO A 190 15.39 30.15 -6.63
N MET A 191 15.35 31.46 -6.39
CA MET A 191 16.41 32.42 -6.68
C MET A 191 16.83 33.25 -5.45
N VAL A 192 16.39 32.88 -4.24
CA VAL A 192 16.82 33.54 -3.00
C VAL A 192 17.57 32.51 -2.17
N GLU A 193 18.88 32.72 -2.01
CA GLU A 193 19.66 31.96 -1.05
C GLU A 193 19.09 32.22 0.34
N ASP A 194 18.76 31.16 1.08
CA ASP A 194 18.29 31.30 2.45
C ASP A 194 19.44 31.84 3.31
N ASP A 195 19.19 32.86 4.12
CA ASP A 195 20.10 33.28 5.19
C ASP A 195 20.45 32.09 6.12
N GLU A 196 21.64 32.13 6.72
CA GLU A 196 22.10 31.07 7.62
C GLU A 196 21.15 30.85 8.81
N ASP A 197 20.52 31.92 9.30
CA ASP A 197 19.53 31.83 10.36
C ASP A 197 18.24 31.12 9.92
N THR A 198 17.78 31.35 8.69
CA THR A 198 16.63 30.63 8.11
C THR A 198 16.97 29.17 7.85
N LYS A 199 18.18 28.84 7.40
CA LYS A 199 18.65 27.45 7.28
C LYS A 199 18.68 26.74 8.63
N ARG A 200 19.19 27.42 9.67
CA ARG A 200 19.26 26.88 11.04
C ARG A 200 17.87 26.68 11.64
N ALA A 201 16.97 27.65 11.47
CA ALA A 201 15.58 27.56 11.90
C ALA A 201 14.85 26.41 11.21
N LYS A 202 14.99 26.27 9.88
CA LYS A 202 14.48 25.11 9.14
C LYS A 202 15.03 23.83 9.76
N LYS A 203 16.35 23.67 9.87
CA LYS A 203 16.98 22.45 10.44
C LYS A 203 16.45 22.09 11.84
N GLN A 204 16.20 23.08 12.70
CA GLN A 204 15.61 22.84 14.02
C GLN A 204 14.14 22.41 13.95
N LEU A 205 13.36 23.03 13.07
CA LEU A 205 11.96 22.67 12.83
C LEU A 205 11.85 21.23 12.29
N PHE A 206 12.72 20.86 11.35
CA PHE A 206 12.89 19.50 10.84
C PHE A 206 13.25 18.50 11.96
N ALA A 207 14.21 18.87 12.81
CA ALA A 207 14.59 18.05 13.96
C ALA A 207 13.40 17.81 14.91
N HIS A 208 12.63 18.86 15.17
CA HIS A 208 11.51 18.82 16.09
C HIS A 208 10.30 18.05 15.54
N GLU A 209 9.91 18.26 14.28
CA GLU A 209 8.71 17.60 13.73
C GLU A 209 8.91 16.11 13.44
N TYR A 210 10.08 15.73 12.93
CA TYR A 210 10.29 14.38 12.40
C TYR A 210 11.07 13.47 13.37
N PHE A 211 12.12 13.98 14.01
CA PHE A 211 12.96 13.13 14.86
C PHE A 211 12.40 12.96 16.27
N VAL A 212 11.67 13.96 16.80
CA VAL A 212 11.02 13.83 18.12
C VAL A 212 9.86 12.83 18.06
N GLN A 213 9.08 12.80 16.97
CA GLN A 213 7.98 11.84 16.82
C GLN A 213 8.49 10.40 16.75
N ASP A 214 9.58 10.14 16.03
CA ASP A 214 10.18 8.81 15.93
C ASP A 214 10.80 8.36 17.27
N GLU A 215 11.43 9.25 18.01
CA GLU A 215 11.94 8.94 19.36
C GLU A 215 10.81 8.64 20.34
N GLU A 216 9.74 9.45 20.37
CA GLU A 216 8.59 9.20 21.23
C GLU A 216 7.87 7.89 20.86
N PHE A 217 7.73 7.61 19.57
CA PHE A 217 7.12 6.36 19.11
C PHE A 217 7.98 5.15 19.48
N ASN A 218 9.30 5.24 19.31
CA ASN A 218 10.23 4.19 19.70
C ASN A 218 10.27 3.97 21.21
N ARG A 219 10.23 5.04 22.04
CA ARG A 219 10.19 4.95 23.51
C ARG A 219 8.94 4.22 24.03
N ARG A 220 7.86 4.18 23.25
CA ARG A 220 6.63 3.44 23.55
C ARG A 220 6.68 1.97 23.09
N GLY A 221 7.63 1.61 22.24
CA GLY A 221 7.76 0.27 21.69
C GLY A 221 8.08 -0.79 22.76
N PHE A 222 7.51 -1.98 22.60
CA PHE A 222 7.73 -3.11 23.52
C PHE A 222 9.22 -3.46 23.67
N LEU A 223 9.95 -3.52 22.56
CA LEU A 223 11.38 -3.80 22.58
C LEU A 223 12.17 -2.70 23.31
N TYR A 224 11.83 -1.44 23.11
CA TYR A 224 12.49 -0.33 23.78
C TYR A 224 12.29 -0.37 25.30
N ARG A 225 11.09 -0.74 25.77
CA ARG A 225 10.79 -0.93 27.20
C ARG A 225 11.62 -2.05 27.83
N ILE A 226 11.92 -3.11 27.09
CA ILE A 226 12.75 -4.22 27.57
C ILE A 226 14.21 -3.77 27.73
N PHE A 227 14.75 -3.09 26.71
CA PHE A 227 16.18 -2.76 26.70
C PHE A 227 16.53 -1.46 27.43
N ARG A 228 15.58 -0.53 27.60
CA ARG A 228 15.79 0.79 28.22
C ARG A 228 14.60 1.22 29.11
N PRO A 229 14.32 0.49 30.22
CA PRO A 229 13.11 0.69 31.02
C PRO A 229 13.01 2.10 31.63
N ASN A 230 14.11 2.67 32.12
CA ASN A 230 14.09 3.97 32.81
C ASN A 230 13.77 5.16 31.89
N SER A 231 13.99 5.02 30.58
CA SER A 231 13.75 6.07 29.58
C SER A 231 12.50 5.80 28.72
N ALA A 232 11.81 4.70 28.96
CA ALA A 232 10.64 4.32 28.18
C ALA A 232 9.40 5.09 28.63
N ASP A 233 8.56 5.46 27.68
CA ASP A 233 7.29 6.11 27.97
C ASP A 233 6.23 5.03 28.23
N TYR A 234 5.76 4.95 29.48
CA TYR A 234 4.72 4.01 29.92
C TYR A 234 3.32 4.62 29.86
N ASN A 235 3.15 5.87 29.39
CA ASN A 235 1.83 6.45 29.23
C ASN A 235 1.04 5.68 28.15
N ILE A 236 0.06 4.91 28.62
CA ILE A 236 -0.96 4.28 27.78
C ILE A 236 -1.86 5.42 27.29
N ARG A 237 -2.12 5.51 25.98
CA ARG A 237 -3.04 6.52 25.42
C ARG A 237 -4.35 6.50 26.20
N TYR A 238 -4.84 7.66 26.61
CA TYR A 238 -6.12 7.79 27.32
C TYR A 238 -7.29 7.15 26.55
N GLU A 239 -7.25 7.10 25.21
CA GLU A 239 -8.23 6.39 24.38
C GLU A 239 -8.26 4.87 24.62
N ASP A 240 -7.15 4.26 25.01
CA ASP A 240 -7.09 2.83 25.37
C ASP A 240 -7.45 2.59 26.85
N ARG A 241 -7.30 3.59 27.74
CA ARG A 241 -7.81 3.50 29.12
C ARG A 241 -9.33 3.30 29.14
N ILE A 242 -10.09 3.94 28.24
CA ILE A 242 -11.55 3.77 28.17
C ILE A 242 -11.94 2.30 27.91
N LYS A 243 -11.09 1.52 27.24
CA LYS A 243 -11.32 0.07 27.04
C LYS A 243 -10.98 -0.78 28.27
N PHE A 244 -10.06 -0.33 29.11
CA PHE A 244 -9.68 -1.01 30.36
C PHE A 244 -10.54 -0.58 31.56
N ASP A 245 -11.01 0.66 31.57
CA ASP A 245 -11.91 1.25 32.58
C ASP A 245 -13.39 0.99 32.27
N ALA A 246 -13.68 0.16 31.26
CA ALA A 246 -15.04 -0.27 31.02
C ALA A 246 -15.54 -1.09 32.23
N PRO A 247 -16.78 -0.88 32.70
CA PRO A 247 -17.28 -1.44 33.97
C PRO A 247 -17.28 -2.97 34.01
N HIS A 248 -17.13 -3.65 32.87
CA HIS A 248 -16.97 -5.09 32.78
C HIS A 248 -15.56 -5.60 33.12
N ASN A 249 -14.56 -4.73 33.19
CA ASN A 249 -13.18 -5.06 33.54
C ASN A 249 -12.76 -4.56 34.94
N SER A 250 -13.61 -3.78 35.61
CA SER A 250 -13.39 -3.35 37.00
C SER A 250 -13.78 -4.45 37.99
N TYR A 251 -12.94 -4.69 38.99
CA TYR A 251 -13.23 -5.60 40.10
C TYR A 251 -14.44 -5.09 40.89
N ASP A 252 -15.47 -5.92 41.03
CA ASP A 252 -16.65 -5.57 41.82
C ASP A 252 -16.48 -6.08 43.26
N PRO A 253 -16.29 -5.20 44.25
CA PRO A 253 -16.06 -5.60 45.64
C PRO A 253 -17.28 -6.29 46.27
N LYS A 254 -18.48 -6.13 45.70
CA LYS A 254 -19.69 -6.80 46.22
C LYS A 254 -19.72 -8.28 45.88
N THR A 255 -19.25 -8.64 44.69
CA THR A 255 -19.21 -10.04 44.21
C THR A 255 -17.85 -10.70 44.45
N GLY A 256 -16.83 -9.93 44.83
CA GLY A 256 -15.50 -10.43 45.19
C GLY A 256 -14.69 -10.92 44.00
N GLY A 257 -15.07 -10.56 42.77
CA GLY A 257 -14.46 -11.04 41.54
C GLY A 257 -14.59 -10.06 40.38
N PHE A 258 -13.90 -10.36 39.28
CA PHE A 258 -14.13 -9.68 38.01
C PHE A 258 -15.42 -10.20 37.36
N PRO A 259 -16.18 -9.35 36.65
CA PRO A 259 -17.38 -9.78 35.93
C PRO A 259 -17.06 -10.95 35.00
N SER A 260 -17.63 -12.13 35.27
CA SER A 260 -17.52 -13.28 34.36
C SER A 260 -18.63 -13.23 33.32
N ALA A 261 -18.43 -13.85 32.16
CA ALA A 261 -19.44 -13.92 31.10
C ALA A 261 -20.81 -14.49 31.56
N LYS A 262 -20.84 -15.24 32.68
CA LYS A 262 -22.08 -15.75 33.27
C LYS A 262 -22.88 -14.65 34.00
N ASN A 263 -22.21 -13.67 34.62
CA ASN A 263 -22.86 -12.61 35.40
C ASN A 263 -23.48 -11.51 34.52
N LEU A 264 -23.04 -11.40 33.26
CA LEU A 264 -23.57 -10.42 32.30
C LEU A 264 -24.96 -10.79 31.77
N HIS A 265 -25.38 -12.06 31.86
CA HIS A 265 -26.67 -12.51 31.34
C HIS A 265 -27.86 -12.21 32.26
N GLU A 266 -27.63 -11.93 33.54
CA GLU A 266 -28.70 -11.77 34.54
C GLU A 266 -29.29 -10.35 34.63
N HIS A 267 -28.69 -9.36 33.96
CA HIS A 267 -29.09 -7.95 34.08
C HIS A 267 -29.70 -7.31 32.82
N TYR A 268 -29.98 -8.10 31.78
CA TYR A 268 -30.57 -7.63 30.52
C TYR A 268 -31.90 -8.31 30.16
N TRP A 269 -32.74 -8.58 31.16
CA TRP A 269 -34.16 -8.93 30.99
C TRP A 269 -35.03 -8.13 31.97
#